data_AF-A0A5B0G6Z6-F1
#
_entry.id   AF-A0A5B0G6Z6-F1
#
_cell.length_a   1.000
_cell.length_b   1.000
_cell.length_c   1.000
_cell.angle_alpha   90.00
_cell.angle_beta   90.00
_cell.angle_gamma   90.00
#
_symmetry.space_group_name_H-M   'P 1'
#
loop_
_entity.id
_entity.type
_entity.pdbx_description
1 polymer ?
#
loop_
_entity_poly.entity_id
_entity_poly.type
_entity_poly.pdbx_seq_one_letter_code
_entity_poly.pdbx_strand_id
1 'polypeptide(L)'
;MVDVLRSFEPPTQPRPRGAHRYDVFSLKLGRRLTLYRRSAFEAWLMLEADPAEKTFCERPGFIAVDGQRCVVDFWARFGDHECLVVLSEATPATDRPESRLDFDPEAFAVRHIDAAERAASRVWTGNWQRMQPVLVAARGLVKPSMLGAIERVSRVTPIAVDHRA
;
A
#
# COMPACT_ATOMS: atom_id res chain seq x y z
N MET A 1 -24.96 -7.66 9.95
CA MET A 1 -24.08 -7.11 8.90
C MET A 1 -23.15 -6.12 9.59
N VAL A 2 -21.99 -6.59 10.06
CA VAL A 2 -21.04 -5.76 10.79
C VAL A 2 -20.25 -4.96 9.76
N ASP A 3 -20.87 -3.87 9.30
CA ASP A 3 -20.22 -2.83 8.50
C ASP A 3 -19.41 -1.96 9.45
N VAL A 4 -18.32 -2.55 9.95
CA VAL A 4 -17.24 -1.82 10.59
C VAL A 4 -16.22 -1.72 9.49
N LEU A 5 -16.15 -0.55 8.84
CA LEU A 5 -14.91 -0.07 8.25
C LEU A 5 -13.83 -0.43 9.27
N ARG A 6 -13.08 -1.51 9.03
CA ARG A 6 -12.01 -1.94 9.94
C ARG A 6 -11.01 -0.80 9.86
N SER A 7 -11.15 0.17 10.77
CA SER A 7 -10.22 1.27 10.91
C SER A 7 -8.96 0.65 11.46
N PHE A 8 -8.13 0.16 10.54
CA PHE A 8 -6.77 -0.23 10.82
C PHE A 8 -6.03 1.06 11.15
N GLU A 9 -6.09 1.45 12.43
CA GLU A 9 -5.28 2.54 12.91
C GLU A 9 -3.83 2.05 12.93
N PRO A 10 -2.95 2.66 12.13
CA PRO A 10 -1.59 2.17 11.99
C PRO A 10 -0.87 2.33 13.34
N PRO A 11 -0.32 1.25 13.90
CA PRO A 11 0.34 1.33 15.19
C PRO A 11 1.60 2.19 15.09
N THR A 12 1.84 3.05 16.09
CA THR A 12 3.12 3.77 16.19
C THR A 12 4.24 2.74 16.33
N GLN A 13 5.20 2.75 15.40
CA GLN A 13 6.34 1.85 15.44
C GLN A 13 7.64 2.62 15.68
N PRO A 14 8.50 2.13 16.59
CA PRO A 14 9.83 2.67 16.70
C PRO A 14 10.58 2.41 15.39
N ARG A 15 11.26 3.45 14.90
CA ARG A 15 12.16 3.32 13.75
C ARG A 15 13.21 2.24 14.08
N PRO A 16 13.36 1.18 13.25
CA PRO A 16 14.44 0.22 13.44
C PRO A 16 15.80 0.94 13.35
N ARG A 17 16.76 0.53 14.18
CA ARG A 17 18.09 1.15 14.22
C ARG A 17 18.75 1.10 12.83
N GLY A 18 19.26 2.23 12.36
CA GLY A 18 19.90 2.35 11.04
C GLY A 18 18.96 2.33 9.83
N ALA A 19 17.65 2.07 10.02
CA ALA A 19 16.71 2.03 8.91
C ALA A 19 16.45 3.42 8.33
N HIS A 20 16.20 3.53 7.01
CA HIS A 20 15.76 4.78 6.40
C HIS A 20 14.40 5.22 6.95
N ARG A 21 14.09 6.51 6.86
CA ARG A 21 12.76 7.05 7.18
C ARG A 21 12.24 7.81 5.96
N TYR A 22 11.09 7.39 5.46
CA TYR A 22 10.36 8.05 4.39
C TYR A 22 9.07 8.62 4.96
N ASP A 23 8.95 9.94 5.00
CA ASP A 23 7.71 10.61 5.36
C ASP A 23 7.03 11.09 4.06
N VAL A 24 5.86 10.54 3.79
CA VAL A 24 5.11 10.77 2.55
C VAL A 24 3.70 11.26 2.87
N PHE A 25 3.06 11.95 1.92
CA PHE A 25 1.65 12.30 2.01
C PHE A 25 0.89 11.44 1.01
N SER A 26 -0.13 10.71 1.47
CA SER A 26 -1.03 9.97 0.60
C SER A 26 -2.22 10.83 0.26
N LEU A 27 -2.47 11.02 -1.04
CA LEU A 27 -3.69 11.64 -1.56
C LEU A 27 -4.90 10.73 -1.34
N LYS A 28 -4.71 9.41 -1.49
CA LYS A 28 -5.79 8.42 -1.26
C LYS A 28 -6.25 8.37 0.19
N LEU A 29 -5.33 8.49 1.13
CA LEU A 29 -5.65 8.46 2.56
C LEU A 29 -5.87 9.85 3.16
N GLY A 30 -5.52 10.92 2.43
CA GLY A 30 -5.62 12.30 2.90
C GLY A 30 -4.72 12.61 4.10
N ARG A 31 -3.70 11.79 4.38
CA ARG A 31 -2.81 11.92 5.55
C ARG A 31 -1.36 11.57 5.25
N ARG A 32 -0.47 11.91 6.19
CA ARG A 32 0.94 11.52 6.14
C ARG A 32 1.14 10.08 6.59
N LEU A 33 2.10 9.40 5.97
CA LEU A 33 2.59 8.07 6.32
C LEU A 33 4.08 8.14 6.63
N THR A 34 4.53 7.29 7.54
CA THR A 34 5.95 7.11 7.85
C THR A 34 6.34 5.65 7.57
N LEU A 35 7.27 5.46 6.64
CA LEU A 35 7.74 4.14 6.21
C LEU A 35 9.23 4.00 6.51
N TYR A 36 9.65 2.84 7.00
CA TYR A 36 11.04 2.62 7.43
C TYR A 36 11.89 1.76 6.50
N ARG A 37 11.33 1.28 5.39
CA ARG A 37 12.03 0.43 4.43
C ARG A 37 11.86 0.98 3.03
N ARG A 38 12.90 0.87 2.21
CA ARG A 38 12.85 1.26 0.80
C ARG A 38 11.80 0.44 0.05
N SER A 39 11.73 -0.86 0.32
CA SER A 39 10.72 -1.76 -0.25
C SER A 39 9.29 -1.35 0.10
N ALA A 40 9.04 -0.95 1.36
CA ALA A 40 7.74 -0.43 1.77
C ALA A 40 7.40 0.90 1.09
N PHE A 41 8.39 1.78 0.89
CA PHE A 41 8.18 3.02 0.13
C PHE A 41 7.85 2.76 -1.36
N GLU A 42 8.55 1.82 -1.99
CA GLU A 42 8.29 1.44 -3.38
C GLU A 42 6.91 0.78 -3.55
N ALA A 43 6.54 -0.12 -2.64
CA ALA A 43 5.21 -0.71 -2.62
C ALA A 43 4.12 0.34 -2.35
N TRP A 44 4.34 1.27 -1.43
CA TRP A 44 3.43 2.40 -1.23
C TRP A 44 3.27 3.23 -2.51
N LEU A 45 4.34 3.52 -3.26
CA LEU A 45 4.20 4.22 -4.54
C LEU A 45 3.37 3.44 -5.54
N MET A 46 3.51 2.11 -5.57
CA MET A 46 2.70 1.26 -6.43
C MET A 46 1.22 1.37 -6.05
N LEU A 47 0.92 1.25 -4.76
CA LEU A 47 -0.42 1.36 -4.22
C LEU A 47 -1.01 2.75 -4.50
N GLU A 48 -0.26 3.81 -4.19
CA GLU A 48 -0.71 5.19 -4.34
C GLU A 48 -1.01 5.57 -5.79
N ALA A 49 -0.31 5.02 -6.78
CA ALA A 49 -0.56 5.33 -8.20
C ALA A 49 -1.59 4.42 -8.88
N ASP A 50 -1.96 3.28 -8.30
CA ASP A 50 -2.93 2.36 -8.91
C ASP A 50 -4.35 2.95 -8.89
N PRO A 51 -4.99 3.29 -10.02
CA PRO A 51 -6.33 3.89 -10.00
C PRO A 51 -7.43 2.94 -9.49
N ALA A 52 -7.22 1.61 -9.51
CA ALA A 52 -8.20 0.64 -9.03
C ALA A 52 -8.25 0.54 -7.50
N GLU A 53 -7.17 0.95 -6.83
CA GLU A 53 -7.08 0.91 -5.39
C GLU A 53 -7.74 2.14 -4.75
N LYS A 54 -8.78 1.87 -3.98
CA LYS A 54 -9.63 2.90 -3.37
C LYS A 54 -9.07 3.43 -2.05
N THR A 55 -8.43 2.57 -1.28
CA THR A 55 -7.88 2.89 0.04
C THR A 55 -6.93 1.77 0.50
N PHE A 56 -6.06 2.10 1.45
CA PHE A 56 -5.17 1.16 2.12
C PHE A 56 -4.80 1.63 3.52
N CYS A 57 -4.09 0.80 4.27
CA CYS A 57 -3.46 1.17 5.53
C CYS A 57 -2.11 0.47 5.66
N GLU A 58 -1.14 1.14 6.26
CA GLU A 58 0.15 0.58 6.58
C GLU A 58 0.09 -0.31 7.83
N ARG A 59 0.78 -1.45 7.75
CA ARG A 59 1.13 -2.34 8.88
C ARG A 59 -0.03 -2.69 9.82
N PRO A 60 -1.12 -3.28 9.30
CA PRO A 60 -2.31 -3.55 10.10
C PRO A 60 -2.12 -4.65 11.16
N GLY A 61 -1.05 -5.46 11.07
CA GLY A 61 -0.82 -6.59 11.98
C GLY A 61 0.14 -7.64 11.40
N PHE A 62 -0.05 -8.90 11.81
CA PHE A 62 0.77 -10.03 11.37
C PHE A 62 -0.09 -11.12 10.71
N ILE A 63 0.53 -11.96 9.88
CA ILE A 63 -0.04 -13.21 9.39
C ILE A 63 0.93 -14.36 9.54
N ALA A 64 0.42 -15.59 9.58
CA ALA A 64 1.23 -16.78 9.36
C ALA A 64 1.23 -17.13 7.86
N VAL A 65 2.41 -17.15 7.24
CA VAL A 65 2.62 -17.64 5.87
C VAL A 65 3.64 -18.78 5.96
N ASP A 66 3.28 -19.96 5.47
CA ASP A 66 4.14 -21.16 5.49
C ASP A 66 4.74 -21.47 6.88
N GLY A 67 3.94 -21.27 7.93
CA GLY A 67 4.36 -21.48 9.32
C GLY A 67 5.31 -20.41 9.87
N GLN A 68 5.64 -19.37 9.10
CA GLN A 68 6.43 -18.22 9.54
C GLN A 68 5.53 -17.01 9.80
N ARG A 69 5.77 -16.31 10.91
CA ARG A 69 5.02 -15.09 11.23
C ARG A 69 5.62 -13.90 10.50
N CYS A 70 4.84 -13.35 9.58
CA CYS A 70 5.22 -12.24 8.72
C CYS A 70 4.49 -10.96 9.12
N VAL A 71 5.16 -9.82 9.00
CA VAL A 71 4.51 -8.51 9.12
C VAL A 71 3.70 -8.29 7.85
N VAL A 72 2.40 -7.95 7.99
CA VAL A 72 1.63 -7.41 6.88
C VAL A 72 2.12 -6.00 6.65
N ASP A 73 2.57 -5.67 5.44
CA ASP A 73 3.10 -4.34 5.13
C ASP A 73 1.98 -3.34 4.87
N PHE A 74 0.94 -3.77 4.15
CA PHE A 74 -0.28 -2.99 3.93
C PHE A 74 -1.52 -3.89 3.92
N TRP A 75 -2.67 -3.35 4.29
CA TRP A 75 -3.96 -3.85 3.80
C TRP A 75 -4.44 -2.87 2.74
N ALA A 76 -5.00 -3.38 1.64
CA ALA A 76 -5.46 -2.56 0.52
C ALA A 76 -6.81 -3.06 0.00
N ARG A 77 -7.63 -2.15 -0.50
CA ARG A 77 -8.93 -2.44 -1.09
C ARG A 77 -8.97 -2.03 -2.56
N PHE A 78 -9.10 -3.03 -3.43
CA PHE A 78 -9.19 -2.92 -4.88
C PHE A 78 -10.64 -3.17 -5.31
N GLY A 79 -11.38 -2.13 -5.71
CA GLY A 79 -12.78 -2.32 -6.07
C GLY A 79 -13.61 -2.86 -4.89
N ASP A 80 -14.06 -4.11 -5.02
CA ASP A 80 -14.85 -4.86 -4.04
C ASP A 80 -14.05 -5.98 -3.36
N HIS A 81 -12.74 -6.05 -3.63
CA HIS A 81 -11.82 -7.04 -3.07
C HIS A 81 -10.85 -6.38 -2.09
N GLU A 82 -10.54 -7.09 -1.00
CA GLU A 82 -9.55 -6.69 0.00
C GLU A 82 -8.38 -7.66 -0.01
N CYS A 83 -7.16 -7.15 0.17
CA CYS A 83 -5.99 -8.01 0.31
C CYS A 83 -4.99 -7.50 1.33
N LEU A 84 -4.22 -8.43 1.88
CA LEU A 84 -3.05 -8.17 2.71
C LEU A 84 -1.82 -8.19 1.80
N VAL A 85 -1.10 -7.08 1.75
CA VAL A 85 0.13 -6.93 0.98
C VAL A 85 1.31 -7.26 1.88
N VAL A 86 2.11 -8.22 1.43
CA VAL A 86 3.34 -8.66 2.10
C VAL A 86 4.51 -8.45 1.15
N LEU A 87 5.58 -7.86 1.66
CA LEU A 87 6.82 -7.73 0.89
C LEU A 87 7.64 -9.01 1.06
N SER A 88 8.07 -9.61 -0.05
CA SER A 88 8.81 -10.89 -0.04
C SER A 88 10.23 -10.78 0.55
N GLU A 89 10.64 -9.59 1.00
CA GLU A 89 11.84 -9.41 1.82
C GLU A 89 11.54 -9.89 3.25
N ALA A 90 11.87 -11.15 3.53
CA ALA A 90 11.71 -11.76 4.85
C ALA A 90 12.32 -10.85 5.92
N THR A 91 11.47 -10.17 6.68
CA THR A 91 11.89 -9.55 7.92
C THR A 91 11.39 -10.48 9.01
N PRO A 92 12.28 -11.34 9.57
CA PRO A 92 11.87 -12.16 10.69
C PRO A 92 11.32 -11.24 11.76
N ALA A 93 10.16 -11.58 12.30
CA ALA A 93 9.55 -10.84 13.40
C ALA A 93 10.58 -10.74 14.54
N THR A 94 11.23 -9.60 14.68
CA THR A 94 12.19 -9.37 15.75
C THR A 94 11.38 -8.97 16.97
N ASP A 95 11.39 -9.82 17.99
CA ASP A 95 10.76 -9.75 19.33
C ASP A 95 9.49 -8.91 19.54
N ARG A 96 8.50 -9.59 20.12
CA ARG A 96 7.07 -9.26 20.17
C ARG A 96 6.74 -8.18 21.21
N PRO A 97 5.75 -7.31 20.94
CA PRO A 97 4.67 -7.03 21.87
C PRO A 97 3.48 -7.92 21.51
N GLU A 98 3.01 -8.72 22.48
CA GLU A 98 2.05 -9.82 22.33
C GLU A 98 0.67 -9.42 21.76
N SER A 99 0.36 -8.13 21.68
CA SER A 99 -0.98 -7.60 21.45
C SER A 99 -1.35 -7.28 20.00
N ARG A 100 -0.58 -7.71 18.99
CA ARG A 100 -0.93 -7.44 17.58
C ARG A 100 -1.82 -8.54 17.01
N LEU A 101 -2.93 -8.12 16.43
CA LEU A 101 -3.88 -8.96 15.70
C LEU A 101 -3.13 -9.83 14.68
N ASP A 102 -3.26 -11.15 14.85
CA ASP A 102 -2.90 -12.12 13.83
C ASP A 102 -4.11 -12.23 12.90
N PHE A 103 -3.94 -11.86 11.63
CA PHE A 103 -4.99 -12.04 10.63
C PHE A 103 -5.12 -13.51 10.27
N ASP A 104 -6.36 -13.94 10.09
CA ASP A 104 -6.66 -15.23 9.50
C ASP A 104 -6.26 -15.19 8.00
N PRO A 105 -5.27 -16.01 7.58
CA PRO A 105 -4.84 -16.07 6.19
C PRO A 105 -5.94 -16.59 5.25
N GLU A 106 -6.97 -17.27 5.75
CA GLU A 106 -8.11 -17.70 4.92
C GLU A 106 -9.16 -16.59 4.74
N ALA A 107 -9.19 -15.60 5.64
CA ALA A 107 -10.16 -14.50 5.59
C ALA A 107 -9.78 -13.38 4.60
N PHE A 108 -8.52 -13.34 4.15
CA PHE A 108 -8.01 -12.31 3.25
C PHE A 108 -7.16 -12.91 2.14
N ALA A 109 -7.31 -12.39 0.91
CA ALA A 109 -6.33 -12.66 -0.13
C ALA A 109 -4.97 -12.07 0.27
N VAL A 110 -3.89 -12.83 0.09
CA VAL A 110 -2.52 -12.35 0.33
C VAL A 110 -1.86 -12.04 -1.01
N ARG A 111 -1.40 -10.79 -1.17
CA ARG A 111 -0.61 -10.35 -2.34
C ARG A 111 0.84 -10.17 -1.93
N HIS A 112 1.72 -10.90 -2.59
CA HIS A 112 3.16 -10.70 -2.46
C HIS A 112 3.63 -9.68 -3.48
N ILE A 113 4.32 -8.63 -3.02
CA ILE A 113 5.03 -7.69 -3.90
C ILE A 113 6.53 -7.93 -3.70
N ASP A 114 7.15 -8.57 -4.68
CA ASP A 114 8.57 -8.92 -4.63
C ASP A 114 9.48 -7.83 -5.20
N ALA A 115 10.78 -8.11 -5.29
CA ALA A 115 11.75 -7.17 -5.84
C ALA A 115 11.62 -7.01 -7.36
N ALA A 116 11.22 -8.05 -8.09
CA ALA A 116 11.08 -8.04 -9.54
C ALA A 116 9.87 -7.20 -9.96
N GLU A 117 8.74 -7.36 -9.29
CA GLU A 117 7.52 -6.56 -9.54
C GLU A 117 7.75 -5.07 -9.26
N ARG A 118 8.45 -4.75 -8.16
CA ARG A 118 8.87 -3.37 -7.86
C ARG A 118 9.81 -2.83 -8.92
N ALA A 119 10.74 -3.65 -9.42
CA ALA A 119 11.66 -3.25 -10.49
C ALA A 119 10.91 -2.97 -11.80
N ALA A 120 9.98 -3.84 -12.18
CA ALA A 120 9.12 -3.65 -13.35
C ALA A 120 8.27 -2.36 -13.25
N SER A 121 7.88 -1.99 -12.03
CA SER A 121 7.03 -0.83 -11.78
C SER A 121 7.75 0.52 -11.71
N ARG A 122 9.08 0.54 -11.80
CA ARG A 122 9.92 1.74 -11.54
C ARG A 122 9.60 2.94 -12.41
N VAL A 123 9.22 2.73 -13.67
CA VAL A 123 8.98 3.84 -14.60
C VAL A 123 7.74 4.63 -14.19
N TRP A 124 6.60 3.96 -14.03
CA TRP A 124 5.35 4.64 -13.69
C TRP A 124 5.33 5.13 -12.24
N THR A 125 5.86 4.35 -11.30
CA THR A 125 6.03 4.81 -9.89
C THR A 125 6.96 6.01 -9.78
N GLY A 126 8.04 6.04 -10.56
CA GLY A 126 8.95 7.18 -10.63
C GLY A 126 8.28 8.44 -11.20
N ASN A 127 7.43 8.28 -12.20
CA ASN A 127 6.62 9.39 -12.73
C ASN A 127 5.63 9.90 -11.69
N TRP A 128 4.92 8.99 -11.02
CA TRP A 128 4.01 9.32 -9.93
C TRP A 128 4.70 10.08 -8.80
N GLN A 129 5.86 9.61 -8.37
CA GLN A 129 6.67 10.27 -7.35
C GLN A 129 7.03 11.72 -7.72
N ARG A 130 7.28 12.01 -9.01
CA ARG A 130 7.57 13.38 -9.49
C ARG A 130 6.32 14.26 -9.55
N MET A 131 5.15 13.69 -9.85
CA MET A 131 3.89 14.44 -9.92
C MET A 131 3.29 14.72 -8.54
N GLN A 132 3.52 13.82 -7.57
CA GLN A 132 2.94 13.86 -6.23
C GLN A 132 3.04 15.24 -5.53
N PRO A 133 4.20 15.94 -5.48
CA PRO A 133 4.28 17.24 -4.83
C PRO A 133 3.31 18.28 -5.40
N VAL A 134 3.14 18.30 -6.73
CA VAL A 134 2.22 19.23 -7.41
C VAL A 134 0.78 18.85 -7.10
N LEU A 135 0.44 17.56 -7.18
CA LEU A 135 -0.90 17.08 -6.86
C LEU A 135 -1.28 17.36 -5.40
N VAL A 136 -0.34 17.15 -4.46
CA VAL A 136 -0.52 17.46 -3.05
C VAL A 136 -0.69 18.96 -2.82
N ALA A 137 0.11 19.81 -3.45
CA ALA A 137 -0.04 21.26 -3.33
C ALA A 137 -1.38 21.76 -3.91
N ALA A 138 -1.81 21.18 -5.03
CA ALA A 138 -3.04 21.56 -5.72
C ALA A 138 -4.30 20.84 -5.21
N ARG A 139 -4.21 19.95 -4.22
CA ARG A 139 -5.33 19.06 -3.81
C ARG A 139 -6.61 19.81 -3.42
N GLY A 140 -6.50 21.03 -2.89
CA GLY A 140 -7.65 21.89 -2.54
C GLY A 140 -8.23 22.66 -3.74
N LEU A 141 -7.55 22.65 -4.88
CA LEU A 141 -7.92 23.36 -6.11
C LEU A 141 -8.58 22.43 -7.14
N VAL A 142 -8.41 21.11 -7.00
CA VAL A 142 -9.00 20.11 -7.91
C VAL A 142 -10.48 19.94 -7.60
N LYS A 143 -11.34 20.28 -8.57
CA LYS A 143 -12.79 20.06 -8.45
C LYS A 143 -13.10 18.56 -8.46
N PRO A 144 -14.04 18.07 -7.63
CA PRO A 144 -14.45 16.65 -7.62
C PRO A 144 -14.85 16.11 -9.01
N SER A 145 -15.45 16.96 -9.85
CA SER A 145 -15.83 16.61 -11.23
C SER A 145 -14.64 16.27 -12.14
N MET A 146 -13.46 16.83 -11.87
CA MET A 146 -12.24 16.55 -12.62
C MET A 146 -11.67 15.17 -12.25
N LEU A 147 -11.72 14.79 -10.98
CA LEU A 147 -11.30 13.45 -10.52
C LEU A 147 -12.15 12.35 -11.18
N GLY A 148 -13.48 12.54 -11.21
CA GLY A 148 -14.38 11.60 -11.88
C GLY A 148 -14.23 11.55 -13.42
N ALA A 149 -13.61 12.56 -14.04
CA ALA A 149 -13.25 12.52 -15.46
C ALA A 149 -11.95 11.73 -15.69
N ILE A 150 -10.93 11.96 -14.85
CA ILE A 150 -9.65 11.24 -14.90
C ILE A 150 -9.88 9.74 -14.71
N GLU A 151 -10.68 9.34 -13.71
CA GLU A 151 -10.95 7.93 -13.42
C GLU A 151 -11.62 7.21 -14.60
N ARG A 152 -12.55 7.88 -15.29
CA ARG A 152 -13.20 7.33 -16.49
C ARG A 152 -12.20 7.12 -17.62
N VAL A 153 -11.29 8.07 -17.86
CA VAL A 153 -10.27 7.93 -18.91
C VAL A 153 -9.27 6.83 -18.57
N SER A 154 -8.83 6.73 -17.31
CA SER A 154 -7.89 5.67 -16.89
C SER A 154 -8.50 4.26 -16.95
N ARG A 155 -9.83 4.13 -16.84
CA ARG A 155 -10.53 2.85 -17.03
C ARG A 155 -10.68 2.45 -18.51
N VAL A 156 -10.68 3.42 -19.43
CA VAL A 156 -10.88 3.19 -20.88
C VAL A 156 -9.57 2.81 -21.58
N THR A 157 -8.42 3.14 -20.99
CA THR A 157 -7.12 2.72 -21.51
C THR A 157 -6.64 1.52 -20.72
N PRO A 158 -6.71 0.28 -21.24
CA PRO A 158 -5.84 -0.75 -20.72
C PRO A 158 -4.43 -0.30 -21.11
N ILE A 159 -3.68 0.22 -20.14
CA ILE A 159 -2.23 0.09 -20.22
C ILE A 159 -2.04 -1.43 -20.20
N ALA A 160 -1.80 -2.01 -21.36
CA ALA A 160 -1.60 -3.44 -21.50
C ALA A 160 -0.43 -3.84 -20.60
N VAL A 161 -0.75 -4.29 -19.39
CA VAL A 161 0.12 -5.12 -18.58
C VAL A 161 -0.10 -6.51 -19.15
N ASP A 162 0.81 -6.94 -20.02
CA ASP A 162 0.84 -8.30 -20.54
C ASP A 162 1.08 -9.23 -19.35
N HIS A 163 0.01 -9.79 -18.81
CA HIS A 163 0.06 -10.92 -17.90
C HIS A 163 0.33 -12.16 -18.74
N ARG A 164 1.61 -12.39 -19.08
CA ARG A 164 2.06 -13.67 -19.62
C ARG A 164 3.30 -14.19 -18.90
N ALA A 165 3.04 -15.32 -18.24
CA ALA A 165 3.91 -16.38 -17.75
C ALA A 165 4.85 -16.06 -16.58
#